data_AF-A0AAE4R5K2-F1
#
_entry.id   AF-A0AAE4R5K2-F1
#
_cell.length_a   1.000
_cell.length_b   1.000
_cell.length_c   1.000
_cell.angle_alpha   90.00
_cell.angle_beta   90.00
_cell.angle_gamma   90.00
#
_symmetry.space_group_name_H-M   'P 1'
#
loop_
_entity.id
_entity.type
_entity.pdbx_description
1 polymer ?
#
loop_
_entity_poly.entity_id
_entity_poly.type
_entity_poly.pdbx_seq_one_letter_code
_entity_poly.pdbx_strand_id
1 'polypeptide(L)'
;MDDYQIFGLVVVVLLVLLVVVVLVKSVALIPQAEAAVIERLGRYTRTASGQLTLLLPFIDRIRARVDIRERVVSFPPQPVITEDNLTLSIDTVVYFQVTNPRSAVYEIDDYIAGVEQLTITTLRNVVGGMTLEETLTSRDSINGQLRGVLDEATGRWGLRVARVELKSIMPPPSIQESMEKQMKADREKRATILAAEGQRESAIKTAEGNKQSQILAAEGAKQAAILAAEADRQSRILRAQGDRAAYYLNAQGEAKAIEKTFAAIKAAKPTPELLAYQYLQQLPEMAKGEGSKVWVVPSDFGSALQGFAKSFGVQGDDGVFRYEPTDSPPSQVDESETEDWFSLASDPKVAQAVAEAEAVARKPVAPEIGTGMGRSSRHPSLDAAIEETGTTPGTPG
;
A
#
# COMPACT_ATOMS: atom_id res chain seq x y z
N MET A 1 -88.89 61.99 -18.83
CA MET A 1 -89.12 60.54 -18.87
C MET A 1 -90.46 60.32 -18.22
N ASP A 2 -91.42 59.81 -18.98
CA ASP A 2 -92.73 59.44 -18.42
C ASP A 2 -92.53 58.33 -17.38
N ASP A 3 -93.36 58.27 -16.33
CA ASP A 3 -93.22 57.26 -15.26
C ASP A 3 -93.16 55.81 -15.82
N TYR A 4 -93.80 55.57 -16.98
CA TYR A 4 -93.73 54.31 -17.72
C TYR A 4 -92.34 54.00 -18.30
N GLN A 5 -91.57 55.01 -18.73
CA GLN A 5 -90.21 54.84 -19.22
C GLN A 5 -89.23 54.53 -18.08
N ILE A 6 -89.42 55.18 -16.92
CA ILE A 6 -88.62 54.91 -15.71
C ILE A 6 -88.92 53.49 -15.21
N PHE A 7 -90.20 53.10 -15.15
CA PHE A 7 -90.61 51.74 -14.79
C PHE A 7 -90.04 50.68 -15.75
N GLY A 8 -90.13 50.91 -17.06
CA GLY A 8 -89.56 50.00 -18.06
C GLY A 8 -88.06 49.83 -17.93
N LEU A 9 -87.32 50.92 -17.69
CA LEU A 9 -85.87 50.88 -17.48
C LEU A 9 -85.50 50.11 -16.21
N VAL A 10 -86.23 50.32 -15.10
CA VAL A 10 -86.03 49.58 -13.85
C VAL A 10 -86.24 48.08 -14.06
N VAL A 11 -87.29 47.66 -14.76
CA VAL A 11 -87.55 46.24 -15.04
C VAL A 11 -86.43 45.63 -15.88
N VAL A 12 -85.96 46.31 -16.92
CA VAL A 12 -84.85 45.83 -17.76
C VAL A 12 -83.57 45.69 -16.94
N VAL A 13 -83.23 46.66 -16.10
CA VAL A 13 -82.06 46.58 -15.21
C VAL A 13 -82.16 45.40 -14.25
N LEU A 14 -83.34 45.15 -13.68
CA LEU A 14 -83.59 43.99 -12.80
C LEU A 14 -83.43 42.66 -13.53
N LEU A 15 -83.90 42.58 -14.78
CA LEU A 15 -83.78 41.39 -15.62
C LEU A 15 -82.32 41.12 -16.00
N VAL A 16 -81.57 42.16 -16.37
CA VAL A 16 -80.13 42.05 -16.63
C VAL A 16 -79.38 41.61 -15.37
N LEU A 17 -79.70 42.21 -14.21
CA LEU A 17 -79.11 41.82 -12.93
C LEU A 17 -79.38 40.33 -12.62
N LEU A 18 -80.62 39.87 -12.82
CA LEU A 18 -81.00 38.47 -12.64
C LEU A 18 -80.18 37.54 -13.54
N VAL A 19 -80.05 37.87 -14.83
CA VAL A 19 -79.25 37.09 -15.78
C VAL A 19 -77.78 37.04 -15.37
N VAL A 20 -77.20 38.17 -14.94
CA VAL A 20 -75.81 38.22 -14.45
C VAL A 20 -75.62 37.35 -13.21
N VAL A 21 -76.53 37.41 -12.23
CA VAL A 21 -76.47 36.58 -11.02
C VAL A 21 -76.58 35.09 -11.35
N VAL A 22 -77.47 34.72 -12.27
CA VAL A 22 -77.62 33.34 -12.76
C VAL A 22 -76.32 32.87 -13.41
N LEU A 23 -75.73 33.66 -14.32
CA LEU A 23 -74.49 33.29 -15.02
C LEU A 23 -73.31 33.10 -14.06
N VAL A 24 -73.12 34.04 -13.12
CA VAL A 24 -72.03 33.95 -12.14
C VAL A 24 -72.20 32.74 -11.23
N LYS A 25 -73.43 32.43 -10.77
CA LYS A 25 -73.69 31.23 -9.96
C LYS A 25 -73.67 29.93 -10.74
N SER A 26 -73.79 29.98 -12.07
CA SER A 26 -73.77 28.80 -12.93
C SER A 26 -72.36 28.30 -13.22
N VAL A 27 -71.32 29.11 -13.01
CA VAL A 27 -69.95 28.73 -13.37
C VAL A 27 -69.12 28.54 -12.11
N ALA A 28 -68.64 27.31 -11.88
CA ALA A 28 -67.71 27.00 -10.81
C ALA A 28 -66.38 26.53 -11.39
N LEU A 29 -65.29 27.19 -10.97
CA LEU A 29 -63.93 26.77 -11.27
C LEU A 29 -63.46 25.78 -10.19
N ILE A 30 -63.10 24.57 -10.59
CA ILE A 30 -62.57 23.53 -9.70
C ILE A 30 -61.09 23.34 -10.03
N PRO A 31 -60.17 23.53 -9.06
CA PRO A 31 -58.75 23.28 -9.26
C PRO A 31 -58.48 21.83 -9.71
N GLN A 32 -57.37 21.58 -10.41
CA GLN A 32 -56.99 20.23 -10.83
C GLN A 32 -56.65 19.30 -9.66
N ALA A 33 -56.14 19.87 -8.56
CA ALA A 33 -55.81 19.12 -7.34
C ALA A 33 -57.03 18.79 -6.46
N GLU A 34 -58.22 19.26 -6.83
CA GLU A 34 -59.45 19.03 -6.07
C GLU A 34 -60.51 18.37 -6.95
N ALA A 35 -61.36 17.57 -6.30
CA ALA A 35 -62.58 17.05 -6.89
C ALA A 35 -63.78 17.58 -6.11
N ALA A 36 -64.74 18.17 -6.83
CA ALA A 36 -66.00 18.61 -6.25
C ALA A 36 -67.07 17.53 -6.45
N VAL A 37 -67.72 17.14 -5.35
CA VAL A 37 -68.88 16.26 -5.36
C VAL A 37 -70.14 17.12 -5.49
N ILE A 38 -70.90 16.93 -6.57
CA ILE A 38 -72.06 17.76 -6.91
C ILE A 38 -73.36 16.99 -6.63
N GLU A 39 -74.25 17.65 -5.92
CA GLU A 39 -75.59 17.19 -5.60
C GLU A 39 -76.64 18.00 -6.35
N ARG A 40 -77.72 17.34 -6.75
CA ARG A 40 -78.92 17.95 -7.28
C ARG A 40 -80.09 17.58 -6.39
N LEU A 41 -80.71 18.58 -5.75
CA LEU A 41 -81.82 18.37 -4.81
C LEU A 41 -81.51 17.29 -3.74
N GLY A 42 -80.24 17.23 -3.27
CA GLY A 42 -79.78 16.27 -2.27
C GLY A 42 -79.43 14.87 -2.81
N ARG A 43 -79.47 14.62 -4.12
CA ARG A 43 -78.98 13.37 -4.73
C ARG A 43 -77.65 13.60 -5.43
N TYR A 44 -76.71 12.67 -5.25
CA TYR A 44 -75.47 12.65 -6.02
C TYR A 44 -75.76 12.64 -7.52
N THR A 45 -75.08 13.51 -8.27
CA THR A 45 -75.22 13.58 -9.73
C THR A 45 -73.90 13.25 -10.43
N ARG A 46 -72.83 13.98 -10.09
CA ARG A 46 -71.51 13.78 -10.70
C ARG A 46 -70.38 14.30 -9.82
N THR A 47 -69.17 13.85 -10.11
CA THR A 47 -67.91 14.38 -9.56
C THR A 47 -67.20 15.14 -10.68
N ALA A 48 -66.71 16.34 -10.41
CA ALA A 48 -65.96 17.15 -11.37
C ALA A 48 -64.58 17.52 -10.81
N SER A 49 -63.54 17.44 -11.64
CA SER A 49 -62.16 17.73 -11.26
C SER A 49 -61.44 18.47 -12.38
N GLY A 50 -60.71 19.54 -12.05
CA GLY A 50 -59.81 20.21 -13.00
C GLY A 50 -60.45 20.82 -14.25
N GLN A 51 -61.74 21.15 -14.19
CA GLN A 51 -62.49 21.68 -15.32
C GLN A 51 -63.44 22.79 -14.88
N LEU A 52 -63.72 23.71 -15.81
CA LEU A 52 -64.80 24.68 -15.65
C LEU A 52 -66.14 23.93 -15.65
N THR A 53 -66.83 23.92 -14.52
CA THR A 53 -68.04 23.13 -14.35
C THR A 53 -69.26 24.03 -14.33
N LEU A 54 -70.17 23.79 -15.28
CA LEU A 54 -71.47 24.43 -15.30
C LEU A 54 -72.41 23.77 -14.28
N LEU A 55 -72.91 24.55 -13.34
CA LEU A 55 -73.89 24.17 -12.32
C LEU A 55 -75.24 24.79 -12.68
N LEU A 56 -76.34 24.06 -12.50
CA LEU A 56 -77.65 24.71 -12.52
C LEU A 56 -77.83 25.52 -11.23
N PRO A 57 -77.93 26.86 -11.31
CA PRO A 57 -78.05 27.68 -10.11
C PRO A 57 -79.33 27.29 -9.36
N PHE A 58 -79.27 27.38 -8.03
CA PHE A 58 -80.34 27.01 -7.08
C PHE A 58 -80.64 25.51 -6.94
N ILE A 59 -80.47 24.70 -7.98
CA ILE A 59 -80.76 23.25 -7.96
C ILE A 59 -79.50 22.43 -7.62
N ASP A 60 -78.40 22.70 -8.31
CA ASP A 60 -77.12 22.02 -8.10
C ASP A 60 -76.34 22.71 -6.99
N ARG A 61 -75.75 21.92 -6.08
CA ARG A 61 -74.88 22.41 -5.00
C ARG A 61 -73.63 21.56 -4.91
N ILE A 62 -72.50 22.19 -4.61
CA ILE A 62 -71.26 21.47 -4.28
C ILE A 62 -71.37 21.02 -2.83
N ARG A 63 -71.42 19.70 -2.60
CA ARG A 63 -71.51 19.11 -1.26
C ARG A 63 -70.18 19.21 -0.52
N ALA A 64 -69.10 18.80 -1.19
CA ALA A 64 -67.75 18.80 -0.63
C ALA A 64 -66.71 18.98 -1.74
N ARG A 65 -65.58 19.58 -1.39
CA ARG A 65 -64.36 19.61 -2.21
C ARG A 65 -63.32 18.75 -1.53
N VAL A 66 -62.77 17.80 -2.26
CA VAL A 66 -61.82 16.82 -1.72
C VAL A 66 -60.50 16.97 -2.47
N ASP A 67 -59.40 17.14 -1.74
CA ASP A 67 -58.06 17.13 -2.32
C ASP A 67 -57.71 15.70 -2.74
N ILE A 68 -57.35 15.52 -4.00
CA ILE A 68 -57.02 14.21 -4.58
C ILE A 68 -55.51 13.91 -4.51
N ARG A 69 -54.70 14.88 -4.05
CA ARG A 69 -53.26 14.66 -3.86
C ARG A 69 -53.00 13.74 -2.68
N GLU A 70 -51.81 13.17 -2.67
CA GLU A 70 -51.31 12.43 -1.52
C GLU A 70 -51.22 13.34 -0.30
N ARG A 71 -51.83 12.88 0.79
CA ARG A 71 -51.84 13.55 2.07
C ARG A 71 -51.10 12.70 3.09
N VAL A 72 -50.31 13.39 3.90
CA VAL A 72 -49.58 12.81 5.03
C VAL A 72 -50.30 13.20 6.31
N VAL A 73 -50.68 12.20 7.10
CA VAL A 73 -51.30 12.42 8.42
C VAL A 73 -50.51 11.66 9.47
N SER A 74 -50.07 12.38 10.50
CA SER A 74 -49.44 11.80 11.68
C SER A 74 -50.51 11.59 12.74
N PHE A 75 -50.58 10.39 13.29
CA PHE A 75 -51.47 10.08 14.42
C PHE A 75 -50.69 10.17 15.75
N PRO A 76 -51.36 10.52 16.85
CA PRO A 76 -50.73 10.65 18.16
C PRO A 76 -50.24 9.28 18.68
N PRO A 77 -49.25 9.27 19.59
CA PRO A 77 -48.76 8.06 20.23
C PRO A 77 -49.87 7.27 20.90
N GLN A 78 -49.93 5.96 20.64
CA GLN A 78 -50.90 5.06 21.26
C GLN A 78 -50.20 3.97 22.08
N PRO A 79 -50.68 3.68 23.29
CA PRO A 79 -50.14 2.60 24.10
C PRO A 79 -50.62 1.24 23.54
N VAL A 80 -49.66 0.37 23.23
CA VAL A 80 -49.90 -0.99 22.76
C VAL A 80 -49.06 -1.97 23.56
N ILE A 81 -49.64 -3.13 23.87
CA ILE A 81 -49.00 -4.17 24.66
C ILE A 81 -48.41 -5.21 23.68
N THR A 82 -47.14 -5.54 23.83
CA THR A 82 -46.46 -6.61 23.08
C THR A 82 -46.78 -8.00 23.63
N GLU A 83 -46.33 -9.04 22.93
CA GLU A 83 -46.45 -10.44 23.39
C GLU A 83 -45.80 -10.66 24.77
N ASP A 84 -44.68 -9.97 25.04
CA ASP A 84 -43.96 -10.01 26.33
C ASP A 84 -44.63 -9.20 27.45
N ASN A 85 -45.87 -8.73 27.24
CA ASN A 85 -46.63 -7.91 28.18
C ASN A 85 -45.93 -6.58 28.54
N LEU A 86 -45.26 -5.95 27.56
CA LEU A 86 -44.67 -4.61 27.71
C LEU A 86 -45.51 -3.57 26.97
N THR A 87 -45.75 -2.44 27.62
CA THR A 87 -46.50 -1.32 27.02
C THR A 87 -45.56 -0.41 26.24
N LEU A 88 -45.73 -0.34 24.92
CA LEU A 88 -44.99 0.55 24.03
C LEU A 88 -45.89 1.70 23.56
N SER A 89 -45.32 2.88 23.44
CA SER A 89 -45.97 4.03 22.79
C SER A 89 -45.46 4.12 21.36
N ILE A 90 -46.37 3.97 20.38
CA ILE A 90 -46.00 3.93 18.97
C ILE A 90 -46.66 5.08 18.21
N ASP A 91 -45.83 5.85 17.50
CA ASP A 91 -46.27 6.93 16.60
C ASP A 91 -46.27 6.42 15.17
N THR A 92 -47.32 6.72 14.41
CA THR A 92 -47.44 6.30 13.01
C THR A 92 -47.82 7.45 12.10
N VAL A 93 -47.30 7.42 10.88
CA VAL A 93 -47.65 8.34 9.80
C VAL A 93 -48.22 7.52 8.65
N VAL A 94 -49.35 7.96 8.12
CA VAL A 94 -50.04 7.30 6.99
C VAL A 94 -50.07 8.25 5.80
N TYR A 95 -49.64 7.73 4.66
CA TYR A 95 -49.65 8.37 3.36
C TYR A 95 -50.80 7.79 2.55
N PHE A 96 -51.79 8.61 2.25
CA PHE A 96 -52.95 8.17 1.48
C PHE A 96 -53.44 9.27 0.55
N GLN A 97 -54.14 8.87 -0.51
CA GLN A 97 -54.80 9.78 -1.43
C GLN A 97 -56.24 9.36 -1.67
N VAL A 98 -57.10 10.33 -1.98
CA VAL A 98 -58.49 10.04 -2.33
C VAL A 98 -58.57 9.69 -3.81
N THR A 99 -58.93 8.45 -4.11
CA THR A 99 -59.10 7.95 -5.49
C THR A 99 -60.54 8.09 -5.97
N ASN A 100 -61.52 7.90 -5.06
CA ASN A 100 -62.94 8.08 -5.35
C ASN A 100 -63.57 9.11 -4.39
N PRO A 101 -63.65 10.39 -4.81
CA PRO A 101 -64.21 11.47 -3.98
C PRO A 101 -65.67 11.27 -3.59
N ARG A 102 -66.46 10.54 -4.40
CA ARG A 102 -67.85 10.23 -4.06
C ARG A 102 -67.89 9.32 -2.83
N SER A 103 -67.14 8.22 -2.86
CA SER A 103 -67.11 7.28 -1.74
C SER A 103 -66.57 7.92 -0.46
N ALA A 104 -65.56 8.78 -0.57
CA ALA A 104 -64.98 9.47 0.59
C ALA A 104 -65.96 10.44 1.29
N VAL A 105 -67.00 10.90 0.60
CA VAL A 105 -68.00 11.84 1.14
C VAL A 105 -69.28 11.14 1.61
N TYR A 106 -69.62 9.97 1.05
CA TYR A 106 -70.88 9.29 1.35
C TYR A 106 -70.74 8.00 2.16
N GLU A 107 -69.61 7.29 2.07
CA GLU A 107 -69.41 5.99 2.73
C GLU A 107 -68.90 6.13 4.17
N ILE A 108 -68.39 7.31 4.54
CA ILE A 108 -67.91 7.63 5.88
C ILE A 108 -68.06 9.13 6.16
N ASP A 109 -68.31 9.49 7.42
CA ASP A 109 -68.46 10.89 7.86
C ASP A 109 -67.10 11.62 7.89
N ASP A 110 -66.14 11.08 8.64
CA ASP A 110 -64.75 11.53 8.64
C ASP A 110 -63.81 10.36 8.35
N TYR A 111 -63.28 10.34 7.13
CA TYR A 111 -62.35 9.30 6.70
C TYR A 111 -60.99 9.40 7.40
N ILE A 112 -60.57 10.57 7.90
CA ILE A 112 -59.30 10.74 8.62
C ILE A 112 -59.41 10.04 9.98
N ALA A 113 -60.49 10.31 10.72
CA ALA A 113 -60.78 9.64 11.97
C ALA A 113 -60.97 8.12 11.78
N GLY A 114 -61.60 7.71 10.68
CA GLY A 114 -61.72 6.29 10.31
C GLY A 114 -60.37 5.60 10.09
N VAL A 115 -59.46 6.24 9.33
CA VAL A 115 -58.11 5.74 9.10
C VAL A 115 -57.31 5.69 10.39
N GLU A 116 -57.44 6.69 11.27
CA GLU A 116 -56.83 6.69 12.60
C GLU A 116 -57.26 5.45 13.39
N GLN A 117 -58.57 5.21 13.53
CA GLN A 117 -59.09 4.10 14.31
C GLN A 117 -58.68 2.72 13.74
N LEU A 118 -58.67 2.59 12.41
CA LEU A 118 -58.17 1.37 11.77
C LEU A 118 -56.67 1.18 12.02
N THR A 119 -55.89 2.26 11.98
CA THR A 119 -54.45 2.21 12.26
C THR A 119 -54.21 1.73 13.69
N ILE A 120 -54.94 2.28 14.66
CA ILE A 120 -54.85 1.87 16.08
C ILE A 120 -55.18 0.39 16.25
N THR A 121 -56.27 -0.06 15.65
CA THR A 121 -56.73 -1.45 15.79
C THR A 121 -55.76 -2.42 15.12
N THR A 122 -55.27 -2.09 13.93
CA THR A 122 -54.31 -2.93 13.20
C THR A 122 -52.96 -2.96 13.92
N LEU A 123 -52.49 -1.82 14.43
CA LEU A 123 -51.25 -1.72 15.18
C LEU A 123 -51.30 -2.54 16.47
N ARG A 124 -52.43 -2.53 17.19
CA ARG A 124 -52.65 -3.40 18.36
C ARG A 124 -52.59 -4.88 18.00
N ASN A 125 -53.16 -5.29 16.87
CA ASN A 125 -53.17 -6.68 16.44
C ASN A 125 -51.79 -7.16 15.98
N VAL A 126 -51.07 -6.35 15.20
CA VAL A 126 -49.74 -6.72 14.68
C VAL A 126 -48.72 -6.74 15.81
N VAL A 127 -48.64 -5.68 16.61
CA VAL A 127 -47.64 -5.58 17.69
C VAL A 127 -47.99 -6.50 18.87
N GLY A 128 -49.27 -6.82 19.08
CA GLY A 128 -49.68 -7.75 20.13
C GLY A 128 -49.19 -9.19 19.94
N GLY A 129 -48.83 -9.58 18.70
CA GLY A 129 -48.22 -10.87 18.39
C GLY A 129 -46.71 -10.80 18.14
N MET A 130 -46.04 -9.73 18.59
CA MET A 130 -44.60 -9.55 18.45
C MET A 130 -43.98 -9.23 19.81
N THR A 131 -42.74 -9.67 20.01
CA THR A 131 -41.92 -9.29 21.17
C THR A 131 -41.43 -7.84 21.07
N LEU A 132 -40.89 -7.28 22.16
CA LEU A 132 -40.27 -5.94 22.13
C LEU A 132 -39.12 -5.87 21.11
N GLU A 133 -38.26 -6.89 21.09
CA GLU A 133 -37.09 -6.93 20.21
C GLU A 133 -37.48 -7.01 18.74
N GLU A 134 -38.45 -7.87 18.40
CA GLU A 134 -38.99 -7.96 17.04
C GLU A 134 -39.65 -6.66 16.60
N THR A 135 -40.38 -5.99 17.51
CA THR A 135 -41.02 -4.70 17.21
C THR A 135 -39.97 -3.63 16.89
N LEU A 136 -38.84 -3.62 17.57
CA LEU A 136 -37.75 -2.65 17.33
C LEU A 136 -36.94 -2.95 16.06
N THR A 137 -36.76 -4.23 15.72
CA THR A 137 -35.91 -4.68 14.61
C THR A 137 -36.66 -4.84 13.28
N SER A 138 -37.95 -5.21 13.32
CA SER A 138 -38.74 -5.62 12.15
C SER A 138 -39.75 -4.56 11.69
N ARG A 139 -39.34 -3.29 11.69
CA ARG A 139 -40.21 -2.14 11.32
C ARG A 139 -40.81 -2.26 9.92
N ASP A 140 -40.06 -2.75 8.95
CA ASP A 140 -40.53 -2.90 7.56
C ASP A 140 -41.64 -3.95 7.43
N SER A 141 -41.58 -5.02 8.22
CA SER A 141 -42.63 -6.03 8.28
C SER A 141 -43.93 -5.42 8.82
N ILE A 142 -43.84 -4.64 9.90
CA ILE A 142 -44.99 -3.95 10.49
C ILE A 142 -45.58 -2.93 9.51
N ASN A 143 -44.75 -2.10 8.88
CA ASN A 143 -45.17 -1.13 7.86
C ASN A 143 -45.92 -1.83 6.70
N GLY A 144 -45.41 -2.97 6.23
CA GLY A 144 -46.01 -3.76 5.17
C GLY A 144 -47.38 -4.34 5.55
N GLN A 145 -47.49 -4.94 6.73
CA GLN A 145 -48.74 -5.50 7.25
C GLN A 145 -49.79 -4.40 7.49
N LEU A 146 -49.41 -3.29 8.12
CA LEU A 146 -50.29 -2.14 8.33
C LEU A 146 -50.80 -1.58 7.00
N ARG A 147 -49.92 -1.38 6.02
CA ARG A 147 -50.31 -0.89 4.68
C ARG A 147 -51.30 -1.83 4.02
N GLY A 148 -51.07 -3.14 4.07
CA GLY A 148 -51.96 -4.14 3.46
C GLY A 148 -53.37 -4.09 4.02
N VAL A 149 -53.50 -4.16 5.35
CA VAL A 149 -54.81 -4.14 6.02
C VAL A 149 -55.51 -2.79 5.84
N LEU A 150 -54.77 -1.67 5.94
CA LEU A 150 -55.35 -0.34 5.77
C LEU A 150 -55.81 -0.09 4.33
N ASP A 151 -55.04 -0.46 3.31
CA ASP A 151 -55.44 -0.26 1.90
C ASP A 151 -56.69 -1.08 1.56
N GLU A 152 -56.75 -2.34 2.02
CA GLU A 152 -57.92 -3.20 1.83
C GLU A 152 -59.18 -2.64 2.53
N ALA A 153 -59.05 -2.25 3.79
CA ALA A 153 -60.19 -1.74 4.56
C ALA A 153 -60.67 -0.38 4.07
N THR A 154 -59.75 0.53 3.71
CA THR A 154 -60.06 1.92 3.33
C THR A 154 -60.48 2.08 1.88
N GLY A 155 -60.28 1.05 1.04
CA GLY A 155 -60.74 1.05 -0.35
C GLY A 155 -62.25 1.30 -0.51
N ARG A 156 -63.07 0.84 0.46
CA ARG A 156 -64.52 1.10 0.47
C ARG A 156 -64.87 2.59 0.63
N TRP A 157 -63.99 3.36 1.27
CA TRP A 157 -64.12 4.81 1.44
C TRP A 157 -63.52 5.58 0.24
N GLY A 158 -63.04 4.89 -0.80
CA GLY A 158 -62.41 5.54 -1.94
C GLY A 158 -61.02 6.08 -1.64
N LEU A 159 -60.36 5.60 -0.59
CA LEU A 159 -58.98 5.95 -0.26
C LEU A 159 -58.03 4.90 -0.83
N ARG A 160 -56.79 5.33 -1.12
CA ARG A 160 -55.68 4.43 -1.41
C ARG A 160 -54.52 4.75 -0.49
N VAL A 161 -54.06 3.76 0.25
CA VAL A 161 -52.93 3.90 1.18
C VAL A 161 -51.65 3.58 0.45
N ALA A 162 -50.84 4.61 0.18
CA ALA A 162 -49.57 4.45 -0.50
C ALA A 162 -48.52 3.84 0.42
N ARG A 163 -48.46 4.32 1.67
CA ARG A 163 -47.45 3.90 2.65
C ARG A 163 -47.90 4.14 4.08
N VAL A 164 -47.37 3.31 4.98
CA VAL A 164 -47.44 3.50 6.43
C VAL A 164 -46.02 3.47 6.95
N GLU A 165 -45.67 4.42 7.82
CA GLU A 165 -44.35 4.49 8.45
C GLU A 165 -44.51 4.66 9.96
N LEU A 166 -43.88 3.76 10.73
CA LEU A 166 -43.68 3.96 12.17
C LEU A 166 -42.68 5.10 12.39
N LYS A 167 -43.11 6.19 13.01
CA LYS A 167 -42.27 7.35 13.32
C LYS A 167 -41.38 7.09 14.53
N SER A 168 -41.95 6.52 15.60
CA SER A 168 -41.22 6.19 16.82
C SER A 168 -41.86 4.98 17.52
N ILE A 169 -41.03 4.19 18.21
CA ILE A 169 -41.46 3.11 19.10
C ILE A 169 -40.75 3.36 20.43
N MET A 170 -41.50 3.74 21.45
CA MET A 170 -40.96 4.12 22.75
C MET A 170 -41.35 3.08 23.82
N PRO A 171 -40.39 2.30 24.34
CA PRO A 171 -40.62 1.47 25.51
C PRO A 171 -40.76 2.33 26.78
N PRO A 172 -41.23 1.76 27.90
CA PRO A 172 -41.29 2.49 29.16
C PRO A 172 -39.87 2.78 29.67
N PRO A 173 -39.64 3.91 30.38
CA PRO A 173 -38.30 4.35 30.78
C PRO A 173 -37.47 3.29 31.54
N SER A 174 -38.11 2.50 32.40
CA SER A 174 -37.43 1.44 33.18
C SER A 174 -36.81 0.34 32.30
N ILE A 175 -37.49 -0.01 31.20
CA ILE A 175 -36.99 -1.00 30.23
C ILE A 175 -35.89 -0.37 29.37
N GLN A 176 -36.07 0.88 28.96
CA GLN A 176 -35.05 1.60 28.20
C GLN A 176 -33.72 1.68 28.98
N GLU A 177 -33.76 2.07 30.25
CA GLU A 177 -32.57 2.12 31.12
C GLU A 177 -31.90 0.73 31.27
N SER A 178 -32.71 -0.32 31.42
CA SER A 178 -32.22 -1.69 31.54
C SER A 178 -31.54 -2.16 30.26
N MET A 179 -32.13 -1.86 29.09
CA MET A 179 -31.56 -2.15 27.78
C MET A 179 -30.28 -1.36 27.54
N GLU A 180 -30.24 -0.07 27.87
CA GLU A 180 -29.03 0.76 27.77
C GLU A 180 -27.90 0.20 28.62
N LYS A 181 -28.19 -0.22 29.85
CA LYS A 181 -27.22 -0.86 30.75
C LYS A 181 -26.73 -2.20 30.18
N GLN A 182 -27.63 -3.03 29.65
CA GLN A 182 -27.29 -4.31 29.04
C GLN A 182 -26.45 -4.12 27.78
N MET A 183 -26.83 -3.20 26.89
CA MET A 183 -26.09 -2.89 25.66
C MET A 183 -24.71 -2.33 25.98
N LYS A 184 -24.59 -1.47 26.99
CA LYS A 184 -23.30 -0.98 27.47
C LYS A 184 -22.43 -2.12 27.96
N ALA A 185 -22.97 -3.02 28.80
CA ALA A 185 -22.23 -4.17 29.30
C ALA A 185 -21.79 -5.13 28.18
N ASP A 186 -22.63 -5.39 27.17
CA ASP A 186 -22.26 -6.24 26.03
C ASP A 186 -21.19 -5.58 25.16
N ARG A 187 -21.30 -4.26 24.91
CA ARG A 187 -20.27 -3.50 24.18
C ARG A 187 -18.95 -3.46 24.94
N GLU A 188 -18.97 -3.23 26.26
CA GLU A 188 -17.77 -3.25 27.10
C GLU A 188 -17.13 -4.64 27.09
N LYS A 189 -17.92 -5.70 27.24
CA LYS A 189 -17.44 -7.09 27.15
C LYS A 189 -16.76 -7.36 25.80
N ARG A 190 -17.41 -7.00 24.69
CA ARG A 190 -16.84 -7.17 23.34
C ARG A 190 -15.56 -6.35 23.17
N ALA A 191 -15.54 -5.11 23.65
CA ALA A 191 -14.36 -4.25 23.60
C ALA A 191 -13.19 -4.85 24.40
N THR A 192 -13.45 -5.40 25.60
CA THR A 192 -12.43 -6.08 26.42
C THR A 192 -11.87 -7.32 25.71
N ILE A 193 -12.74 -8.15 25.12
CA ILE A 193 -12.31 -9.33 24.35
C ILE A 193 -11.44 -8.91 23.17
N LEU A 194 -11.89 -7.94 22.37
CA LEU A 194 -11.15 -7.46 21.20
C LEU A 194 -9.81 -6.84 21.59
N ALA A 195 -9.74 -6.09 22.69
CA ALA A 195 -8.49 -5.54 23.20
C ALA A 195 -7.51 -6.63 23.67
N ALA A 196 -8.01 -7.67 24.34
CA ALA A 196 -7.20 -8.80 24.76
C ALA A 196 -6.68 -9.61 23.56
N GLU A 197 -7.51 -9.82 22.54
CA GLU A 197 -7.11 -10.46 21.28
C GLU A 197 -6.05 -9.63 20.54
N GLY A 198 -6.26 -8.31 20.43
CA GLY A 198 -5.27 -7.40 19.83
C GLY A 198 -3.93 -7.40 20.57
N GLN A 199 -3.96 -7.42 21.91
CA GLN A 199 -2.74 -7.50 22.72
C GLN A 199 -2.00 -8.83 22.50
N ARG A 200 -2.75 -9.94 22.45
CA ARG A 200 -2.20 -11.27 22.18
C ARG A 200 -1.56 -11.33 20.79
N GLU A 201 -2.26 -10.85 19.77
CA GLU A 201 -1.75 -10.85 18.39
C GLU A 201 -0.50 -9.96 18.24
N SER A 202 -0.51 -8.77 18.85
CA SER A 202 0.64 -7.87 18.88
C SER A 202 1.86 -8.51 19.55
N ALA A 203 1.67 -9.18 20.69
CA ALA A 203 2.74 -9.88 21.40
C ALA A 203 3.32 -11.04 20.57
N ILE A 204 2.48 -11.80 19.88
CA ILE A 204 2.92 -12.89 18.98
C ILE A 204 3.76 -12.32 17.84
N LYS A 205 3.26 -11.31 17.13
CA LYS A 205 3.98 -10.66 16.02
C LYS A 205 5.31 -10.07 16.47
N THR A 206 5.36 -9.48 17.66
CA THR A 206 6.62 -8.95 18.23
C THR A 206 7.62 -10.07 18.54
N ALA A 207 7.16 -11.18 19.13
CA ALA A 207 8.01 -12.33 19.41
C ALA A 207 8.53 -13.00 18.12
N GLU A 208 7.67 -13.13 17.10
CA GLU A 208 8.04 -13.64 15.78
C GLU A 208 9.06 -12.72 15.09
N GLY A 209 8.85 -11.40 15.13
CA GLY A 209 9.81 -10.42 14.62
C GLY A 209 11.18 -10.51 15.30
N ASN A 210 11.21 -10.62 16.64
CA ASN A 210 12.45 -10.80 17.40
C ASN A 210 13.15 -12.11 17.05
N LYS A 211 12.42 -13.22 16.96
CA LYS A 211 12.96 -14.52 16.54
C LYS A 211 13.56 -14.43 15.14
N GLN A 212 12.84 -13.84 14.18
CA GLN A 212 13.30 -13.68 12.81
C GLN A 212 14.55 -12.79 12.74
N SER A 213 14.57 -11.69 13.48
CA SER A 213 15.73 -10.80 13.58
C SER A 213 16.97 -11.53 14.12
N GLN A 214 16.82 -12.34 15.16
CA GLN A 214 17.92 -13.14 15.72
C GLN A 214 18.44 -14.19 14.74
N ILE A 215 17.56 -14.85 13.99
CA ILE A 215 17.95 -15.82 12.95
C ILE A 215 18.76 -15.11 11.86
N LEU A 216 18.25 -14.01 11.32
CA LEU A 216 18.93 -13.23 10.28
C LEU A 216 20.30 -12.71 10.75
N ALA A 217 20.41 -12.27 12.02
CA ALA A 217 21.67 -11.84 12.59
C ALA A 217 22.68 -12.99 12.72
N ALA A 218 22.22 -14.18 13.15
CA ALA A 218 23.07 -15.37 13.25
C ALA A 218 23.53 -15.87 11.87
N GLU A 219 22.64 -15.87 10.87
CA GLU A 219 22.96 -16.19 9.48
C GLU A 219 23.95 -15.19 8.89
N GLY A 220 23.74 -13.89 9.12
CA GLY A 220 24.67 -12.83 8.72
C GLY A 220 26.05 -13.00 9.36
N ALA A 221 26.12 -13.29 10.65
CA ALA A 221 27.38 -13.54 11.36
C ALA A 221 28.10 -14.79 10.83
N LYS A 222 27.38 -15.88 10.56
CA LYS A 222 27.91 -17.08 9.93
C LYS A 222 28.49 -16.77 8.55
N GLN A 223 27.73 -16.06 7.72
CA GLN A 223 28.16 -15.70 6.37
C GLN A 223 29.40 -14.80 6.40
N ALA A 224 29.43 -13.81 7.30
CA ALA A 224 30.58 -12.93 7.50
C ALA A 224 31.83 -13.72 7.94
N ALA A 225 31.68 -14.70 8.84
CA ALA A 225 32.79 -15.54 9.29
C ALA A 225 33.35 -16.43 8.17
N ILE A 226 32.50 -16.99 7.31
CA ILE A 226 32.91 -17.77 6.13
C ILE A 226 33.71 -16.88 5.17
N LEU A 227 33.16 -15.72 4.82
CA LEU A 227 33.81 -14.78 3.90
C LEU A 227 35.17 -14.31 4.44
N ALA A 228 35.27 -14.05 5.75
CA ALA A 228 36.54 -13.70 6.40
C ALA A 228 37.57 -14.84 6.32
N ALA A 229 37.15 -16.09 6.59
CA ALA A 229 38.03 -17.24 6.52
C ALA A 229 38.51 -17.53 5.07
N GLU A 230 37.63 -17.35 4.08
CA GLU A 230 37.98 -17.44 2.66
C GLU A 230 38.96 -16.35 2.24
N ALA A 231 38.72 -15.10 2.66
CA ALA A 231 39.63 -13.99 2.43
C ALA A 231 41.01 -14.24 3.04
N ASP A 232 41.08 -14.72 4.29
CA ASP A 232 42.34 -15.08 4.95
C ASP A 232 43.09 -16.20 4.22
N ARG A 233 42.37 -17.26 3.81
CA ARG A 233 42.94 -18.36 3.04
C ARG A 233 43.52 -17.85 1.73
N GLN A 234 42.75 -17.06 0.98
CA GLN A 234 43.18 -16.52 -0.32
C GLN A 234 44.36 -15.58 -0.16
N SER A 235 44.34 -14.72 0.87
CA SER A 235 45.44 -13.83 1.22
C SER A 235 46.73 -14.60 1.53
N ARG A 236 46.66 -15.69 2.30
CA ARG A 236 47.83 -16.55 2.58
C ARG A 236 48.38 -17.25 1.34
N ILE A 237 47.51 -17.75 0.47
CA ILE A 237 47.93 -18.39 -0.80
C ILE A 237 48.66 -17.38 -1.69
N LEU A 238 48.10 -16.18 -1.85
CA LEU A 238 48.70 -15.13 -2.66
C LEU A 238 50.06 -14.69 -2.11
N ARG A 239 50.20 -14.53 -0.78
CA ARG A 239 51.50 -14.27 -0.15
C ARG A 239 52.51 -15.38 -0.40
N ALA A 240 52.13 -16.64 -0.18
CA ALA A 240 53.03 -17.78 -0.40
C ALA A 240 53.46 -17.92 -1.87
N GLN A 241 52.58 -17.60 -2.82
CA GLN A 241 52.92 -17.54 -4.25
C GLN A 241 53.91 -16.40 -4.55
N GLY A 242 53.68 -15.22 -3.97
CA GLY A 242 54.60 -14.08 -4.06
C GLY A 242 55.99 -14.41 -3.50
N ASP A 243 56.05 -14.99 -2.30
CA ASP A 243 57.30 -15.38 -1.64
C ASP A 243 58.06 -16.44 -2.46
N ARG A 244 57.34 -17.44 -3.01
CA ARG A 244 57.94 -18.45 -3.89
C ARG A 244 58.51 -17.83 -5.17
N ALA A 245 57.78 -16.90 -5.79
CA ALA A 245 58.23 -16.21 -6.99
C ALA A 245 59.48 -15.36 -6.69
N ALA A 246 59.47 -14.62 -5.57
CA ALA A 246 60.62 -13.83 -5.12
C ALA A 246 61.85 -14.71 -4.85
N TYR A 247 61.69 -15.84 -4.15
CA TYR A 247 62.78 -16.78 -3.89
C TYR A 247 63.36 -17.36 -5.18
N TYR A 248 62.50 -17.76 -6.13
CA TYR A 248 62.94 -18.30 -7.43
C TYR A 248 63.69 -17.27 -8.28
N LEU A 249 63.25 -16.00 -8.27
CA LEU A 249 63.94 -14.91 -8.95
C LEU A 249 65.30 -14.61 -8.31
N ASN A 250 65.38 -14.56 -6.97
CA ASN A 250 66.63 -14.35 -6.25
C ASN A 250 67.64 -15.48 -6.51
N ALA A 251 67.20 -16.74 -6.44
CA ALA A 251 68.06 -17.90 -6.70
C ALA A 251 68.60 -17.91 -8.14
N GLN A 252 67.78 -17.51 -9.13
CA GLN A 252 68.26 -17.34 -10.51
C GLN A 252 69.28 -16.21 -10.63
N GLY A 253 69.06 -15.09 -9.94
CA GLY A 253 70.02 -13.98 -9.93
C GLY A 253 71.35 -14.34 -9.29
N GLU A 254 71.33 -15.05 -8.16
CA GLU A 254 72.55 -15.57 -7.53
C GLU A 254 73.26 -16.57 -8.44
N ALA A 255 72.53 -17.51 -9.05
CA ALA A 255 73.12 -18.48 -9.97
C ALA A 255 73.79 -17.79 -11.18
N LYS A 256 73.12 -16.81 -11.79
CA LYS A 256 73.65 -16.04 -12.92
C LYS A 256 74.85 -15.19 -12.51
N ALA A 257 74.83 -14.59 -11.32
CA ALA A 257 75.96 -13.84 -10.77
C ALA A 257 77.18 -14.75 -10.52
N ILE A 258 76.97 -15.96 -9.98
CA ILE A 258 78.04 -16.95 -9.79
C ILE A 258 78.59 -17.39 -11.14
N GLU A 259 77.75 -17.70 -12.13
CA GLU A 259 78.20 -18.11 -13.45
C GLU A 259 79.08 -17.04 -14.12
N LYS A 260 78.64 -15.77 -14.10
CA LYS A 260 79.39 -14.66 -14.69
C LYS A 260 80.71 -14.40 -13.95
N THR A 261 80.72 -14.45 -12.63
CA THR A 261 81.97 -14.30 -11.86
C THR A 261 82.94 -15.44 -12.17
N PHE A 262 82.47 -16.68 -12.26
CA PHE A 262 83.31 -17.84 -12.60
C PHE A 262 83.82 -17.81 -14.04
N ALA A 263 83.01 -17.34 -14.99
CA ALA A 263 83.42 -17.12 -16.37
C ALA A 263 84.50 -16.03 -16.47
N ALA A 264 84.33 -14.91 -15.76
CA ALA A 264 85.32 -13.85 -15.69
C ALA A 264 86.65 -14.33 -15.06
N ILE A 265 86.61 -15.13 -14.00
CA ILE A 265 87.80 -15.71 -13.37
C ILE A 265 88.54 -16.66 -14.32
N LYS A 266 87.83 -17.54 -15.04
CA LYS A 266 88.47 -18.44 -16.03
C LYS A 266 89.12 -17.66 -17.18
N ALA A 267 88.46 -16.62 -17.68
CA ALA A 267 88.99 -15.79 -18.77
C ALA A 267 90.28 -15.06 -18.35
N ALA A 268 90.38 -14.66 -17.08
CA ALA A 268 91.53 -13.94 -16.54
C ALA A 268 92.78 -14.81 -16.27
N LYS A 269 92.68 -16.16 -16.31
CA LYS A 269 93.79 -17.12 -16.06
C LYS A 269 94.74 -16.67 -14.91
N PRO A 270 94.24 -16.49 -13.68
CA PRO A 270 95.04 -15.95 -12.58
C PRO A 270 96.22 -16.86 -12.23
N THR A 271 97.38 -16.27 -11.91
CA THR A 271 98.55 -17.04 -11.46
C THR A 271 98.31 -17.62 -10.06
N PRO A 272 98.96 -18.76 -9.72
CA PRO A 272 98.82 -19.38 -8.40
C PRO A 272 99.15 -18.43 -7.23
N GLU A 273 100.06 -17.46 -7.41
CA GLU A 273 100.36 -16.48 -6.36
C GLU A 273 99.20 -15.49 -6.13
N LEU A 274 98.43 -15.12 -7.17
CA LEU A 274 97.32 -14.18 -7.03
C LEU A 274 96.13 -14.81 -6.30
N LEU A 275 95.86 -16.10 -6.54
CA LEU A 275 94.84 -16.85 -5.80
C LEU A 275 95.23 -17.05 -4.34
N ALA A 276 96.52 -17.30 -4.05
CA ALA A 276 97.03 -17.36 -2.69
C ALA A 276 96.90 -16.01 -1.97
N TYR A 277 97.19 -14.90 -2.67
CA TYR A 277 96.99 -13.54 -2.15
C TYR A 277 95.52 -13.20 -1.91
N GLN A 278 94.63 -13.55 -2.84
CA GLN A 278 93.19 -13.30 -2.69
C GLN A 278 92.59 -14.16 -1.58
N TYR A 279 93.04 -15.41 -1.42
CA TYR A 279 92.70 -16.24 -0.26
C TYR A 279 93.14 -15.58 1.06
N LEU A 280 94.36 -15.05 1.12
CA LEU A 280 94.86 -14.26 2.25
C LEU A 280 94.03 -12.98 2.53
N GLN A 281 93.53 -12.32 1.48
CA GLN A 281 92.63 -11.15 1.61
C GLN A 281 91.19 -11.51 2.04
N GLN A 282 90.74 -12.76 1.84
CA GLN A 282 89.44 -13.25 2.32
C GLN A 282 89.50 -13.72 3.79
N LEU A 283 90.71 -13.94 4.34
CA LEU A 283 90.87 -14.33 5.76
C LEU A 283 90.27 -13.30 6.75
N PRO A 284 90.41 -11.98 6.57
CA PRO A 284 89.75 -10.99 7.41
C PRO A 284 88.22 -11.05 7.35
N GLU A 285 87.61 -11.33 6.19
CA GLU A 285 86.15 -11.47 6.05
C GLU A 285 85.63 -12.69 6.84
N MET A 286 86.37 -13.81 6.81
CA MET A 286 86.08 -14.99 7.63
C MET A 286 86.26 -14.75 9.15
N ALA A 287 87.06 -13.75 9.54
CA ALA A 287 87.29 -13.38 10.93
C ALA A 287 86.26 -12.38 11.50
N LYS A 288 85.38 -11.79 10.66
CA LYS A 288 84.37 -10.81 11.10
C LYS A 288 83.07 -11.43 11.65
N GLY A 289 82.87 -12.75 11.52
CA GLY A 289 81.71 -13.44 12.09
C GLY A 289 81.82 -13.59 13.61
N GLU A 290 80.75 -13.30 14.34
CA GLU A 290 80.69 -13.23 15.83
C GLU A 290 81.13 -14.51 16.60
N GLY A 291 81.56 -15.58 15.92
CA GLY A 291 81.94 -16.88 16.52
C GLY A 291 83.40 -17.36 16.32
N SER A 292 84.27 -16.63 15.61
CA SER A 292 85.59 -17.14 15.19
C SER A 292 86.73 -16.81 16.19
N LYS A 293 86.94 -17.66 17.22
CA LYS A 293 88.04 -17.49 18.23
C LYS A 293 89.19 -18.50 18.15
N VAL A 294 89.08 -19.56 17.34
CA VAL A 294 90.10 -20.62 17.24
C VAL A 294 90.54 -20.76 15.78
N TRP A 295 91.83 -20.59 15.55
CA TRP A 295 92.46 -20.66 14.24
C TRP A 295 93.24 -21.98 14.14
N VAL A 296 92.88 -22.83 13.18
CA VAL A 296 93.60 -24.05 12.86
C VAL A 296 94.13 -23.90 11.43
N VAL A 297 95.43 -23.75 11.27
CA VAL A 297 96.06 -23.96 9.96
C VAL A 297 96.19 -25.47 9.79
N PRO A 298 95.53 -26.07 8.79
CA PRO A 298 95.74 -27.47 8.49
C PRO A 298 97.23 -27.69 8.19
N SER A 299 97.86 -28.66 8.86
CA SER A 299 99.28 -29.00 8.63
C SER A 299 99.58 -29.39 7.17
N ASP A 300 98.54 -29.77 6.42
CA ASP A 300 98.56 -30.10 4.99
C ASP A 300 98.31 -28.90 4.06
N PHE A 301 98.30 -27.66 4.56
CA PHE A 301 98.08 -26.47 3.73
C PHE A 301 99.13 -26.35 2.61
N GLY A 302 100.40 -26.64 2.92
CA GLY A 302 101.47 -26.63 1.93
C GLY A 302 101.27 -27.68 0.82
N SER A 303 100.76 -28.88 1.16
CA SER A 303 100.56 -29.96 0.19
C SER A 303 99.32 -29.73 -0.67
N ALA A 304 98.24 -29.18 -0.11
CA ALA A 304 97.05 -28.77 -0.87
C ALA A 304 97.36 -27.63 -1.86
N LEU A 305 98.14 -26.63 -1.43
CA LEU A 305 98.58 -25.54 -2.32
C LEU A 305 99.51 -26.07 -3.41
N GLN A 306 100.39 -27.03 -3.10
CA GLN A 306 101.28 -27.66 -4.07
C GLN A 306 100.50 -28.54 -5.07
N GLY A 307 99.47 -29.26 -4.62
CA GLY A 307 98.57 -30.04 -5.50
C GLY A 307 97.75 -29.15 -6.43
N PHE A 308 97.26 -28.02 -5.93
CA PHE A 308 96.57 -27.01 -6.73
C PHE A 308 97.53 -26.33 -7.72
N ALA A 309 98.72 -25.93 -7.30
CA ALA A 309 99.72 -25.34 -8.21
C ALA A 309 100.12 -26.32 -9.34
N LYS A 310 100.23 -27.62 -9.04
CA LYS A 310 100.49 -28.67 -10.05
C LYS A 310 99.37 -28.82 -11.07
N SER A 311 98.09 -28.57 -10.73
CA SER A 311 97.01 -28.62 -11.73
C SER A 311 97.07 -27.50 -12.76
N PHE A 312 97.87 -26.45 -12.50
CA PHE A 312 98.10 -25.33 -13.42
C PHE A 312 99.54 -25.29 -13.99
N GLY A 313 100.42 -26.23 -13.62
CA GLY A 313 101.83 -26.26 -14.03
C GLY A 313 102.17 -27.44 -14.95
N VAL A 314 103.04 -27.22 -15.94
CA VAL A 314 103.50 -28.26 -16.87
C VAL A 314 104.79 -28.90 -16.33
N GLN A 315 104.92 -30.24 -16.41
CA GLN A 315 106.09 -30.96 -15.93
C GLN A 315 107.19 -30.94 -16.99
N GLY A 316 108.33 -30.30 -16.71
CA GLY A 316 109.50 -30.34 -17.59
C GLY A 316 110.28 -31.64 -17.44
N ASP A 317 111.08 -32.00 -18.46
CA ASP A 317 111.87 -33.26 -18.50
C ASP A 317 112.84 -33.45 -17.32
N ASP A 318 113.13 -32.38 -16.56
CA ASP A 318 113.97 -32.40 -15.36
C ASP A 318 113.20 -32.81 -14.07
N GLY A 319 111.90 -33.09 -14.18
CA GLY A 319 111.02 -33.39 -13.03
C GLY A 319 110.61 -32.16 -12.19
N VAL A 320 111.05 -30.95 -12.56
CA VAL A 320 110.68 -29.68 -11.90
C VAL A 320 109.47 -29.07 -12.62
N PHE A 321 108.38 -28.82 -11.89
CA PHE A 321 107.22 -28.10 -12.40
C PHE A 321 107.54 -26.61 -12.50
N ARG A 322 107.45 -26.05 -13.71
CA ARG A 322 107.61 -24.61 -13.96
C ARG A 322 106.30 -24.07 -14.51
N TYR A 323 105.85 -22.94 -13.96
CA TYR A 323 104.74 -22.19 -14.52
C TYR A 323 105.31 -21.24 -15.57
N GLU A 324 104.95 -21.44 -16.83
CA GLU A 324 105.23 -20.48 -17.91
C GLU A 324 103.99 -19.59 -18.08
N PRO A 325 104.08 -18.28 -17.78
CA PRO A 325 103.02 -17.33 -18.12
C PRO A 325 102.88 -17.30 -19.65
N THR A 326 101.70 -17.67 -20.16
CA THR A 326 101.40 -17.56 -21.58
C THR A 326 101.02 -16.11 -21.88
N ASP A 327 101.72 -15.45 -22.81
CA ASP A 327 101.54 -14.04 -23.21
C ASP A 327 100.26 -13.76 -24.03
N SER A 328 99.21 -14.58 -23.86
CA SER A 328 97.94 -14.38 -24.55
C SER A 328 97.09 -13.35 -23.79
N PRO A 329 96.60 -12.28 -24.43
CA PRO A 329 95.72 -11.32 -23.77
C PRO A 329 94.43 -11.99 -23.28
N PRO A 330 93.83 -11.53 -22.17
CA PRO A 330 92.59 -12.11 -21.67
C PRO A 330 91.45 -11.89 -22.67
N SER A 331 90.64 -12.94 -22.88
CA SER A 331 89.46 -12.88 -23.74
C SER A 331 88.44 -11.89 -23.16
N GLN A 332 87.92 -10.97 -23.98
CA GLN A 332 86.85 -10.04 -23.57
C GLN A 332 85.59 -10.82 -23.19
N VAL A 333 85.02 -10.50 -22.03
CA VAL A 333 83.72 -11.02 -21.58
C VAL A 333 82.63 -10.17 -22.25
N ASP A 334 81.64 -10.82 -22.86
CA ASP A 334 80.51 -10.14 -23.53
C ASP A 334 79.58 -9.46 -22.49
N GLU A 335 79.55 -8.12 -22.50
CA GLU A 335 78.82 -7.26 -21.56
C GLU A 335 77.34 -7.05 -21.92
N SER A 336 76.92 -7.42 -23.14
CA SER A 336 75.58 -7.13 -23.68
C SER A 336 74.42 -7.76 -22.88
N GLU A 337 74.64 -8.88 -22.19
CA GLU A 337 73.61 -9.53 -21.36
C GLU A 337 73.34 -8.83 -20.01
N THR A 338 74.15 -7.84 -19.62
CA THR A 338 74.01 -7.18 -18.31
C THR A 338 73.16 -5.90 -18.34
N GLU A 339 72.94 -5.29 -19.51
CA GLU A 339 72.16 -4.06 -19.63
C GLU A 339 70.68 -4.26 -19.25
N ASP A 340 70.07 -5.38 -19.66
CA ASP A 340 68.67 -5.70 -19.37
C ASP A 340 68.41 -5.89 -17.86
N TRP A 341 69.41 -6.35 -17.10
CA TRP A 341 69.31 -6.61 -15.65
C TRP A 341 69.15 -5.35 -14.82
N PHE A 342 69.73 -4.23 -15.27
CA PHE A 342 69.67 -2.94 -14.57
C PHE A 342 68.52 -2.05 -15.08
N SER A 343 67.70 -2.54 -16.02
CA SER A 343 66.55 -1.79 -16.51
C SER A 343 65.42 -1.78 -15.47
N LEU A 344 65.06 -0.59 -14.97
CA LEU A 344 63.93 -0.37 -14.03
C LEU A 344 62.57 -0.27 -14.74
N ALA A 345 62.47 -0.68 -16.00
CA ALA A 345 61.22 -0.61 -16.75
C ALA A 345 60.25 -1.68 -16.24
N SER A 346 59.12 -1.26 -15.67
CA SER A 346 58.05 -2.18 -15.25
C SER A 346 57.37 -2.82 -16.47
N ASP A 347 57.10 -4.12 -16.37
CA ASP A 347 56.41 -4.88 -17.42
C ASP A 347 55.01 -4.26 -17.67
N PRO A 348 54.69 -3.82 -18.91
CA PRO A 348 53.44 -3.14 -19.24
C PRO A 348 52.18 -3.98 -18.90
N LYS A 349 52.29 -5.30 -18.79
CA LYS A 349 51.18 -6.18 -18.38
C LYS A 349 50.82 -6.02 -16.90
N VAL A 350 51.81 -5.78 -16.04
CA VAL A 350 51.58 -5.58 -14.59
C VAL A 350 50.87 -4.25 -14.35
N ALA A 351 51.25 -3.21 -15.10
CA ALA A 351 50.59 -1.90 -15.03
C ALA A 351 49.11 -1.97 -15.46
N GLN A 352 48.79 -2.76 -16.49
CA GLN A 352 47.42 -2.98 -16.95
C GLN A 352 46.57 -3.74 -15.92
N ALA A 353 47.11 -4.80 -15.31
CA ALA A 353 46.41 -5.60 -14.31
C ALA A 353 46.05 -4.80 -13.05
N VAL A 354 46.92 -3.88 -12.62
CA VAL A 354 46.67 -2.98 -11.48
C VAL A 354 45.55 -1.97 -11.81
N ALA A 355 45.56 -1.40 -13.02
CA ALA A 355 44.53 -0.46 -13.46
C ALA A 355 43.13 -1.11 -13.55
N GLU A 356 43.03 -2.37 -13.99
CA GLU A 356 41.76 -3.11 -14.03
C GLU A 356 41.22 -3.43 -12.63
N ALA A 357 42.11 -3.84 -11.70
CA ALA A 357 41.72 -4.13 -10.32
C ALA A 357 41.15 -2.90 -9.59
N GLU A 358 41.74 -1.71 -9.81
CA GLU A 358 41.22 -0.46 -9.26
C GLU A 358 39.85 -0.06 -9.85
N ALA A 359 39.63 -0.32 -11.14
CA ALA A 359 38.36 -0.02 -11.81
C ALA A 359 37.19 -0.89 -11.29
N VAL A 360 37.46 -2.14 -10.91
CA VAL A 360 36.46 -3.04 -10.31
C VAL A 360 36.10 -2.59 -8.89
N ALA A 361 37.08 -2.17 -8.09
CA ALA A 361 36.85 -1.72 -6.71
C ALA A 361 36.03 -0.42 -6.62
N ARG A 362 36.04 0.42 -7.67
CA ARG A 362 35.30 1.70 -7.71
C ARG A 362 33.82 1.58 -8.10
N LYS A 363 33.30 0.39 -8.38
CA LYS A 363 31.87 0.21 -8.71
C LYS A 363 31.02 0.24 -7.43
N PRO A 364 30.07 1.19 -7.26
CA PRO A 364 29.19 1.20 -6.10
C PRO A 364 28.19 0.04 -6.18
N VAL A 365 28.01 -0.65 -5.05
CA VAL A 365 27.03 -1.74 -4.89
C VAL A 365 25.68 -1.14 -4.54
N ALA A 366 24.66 -1.42 -5.35
CA ALA A 366 23.30 -0.91 -5.16
C ALA A 366 22.62 -1.54 -3.93
N PRO A 367 21.77 -0.79 -3.18
CA PRO A 367 21.00 -1.36 -2.09
C PRO A 367 19.73 -2.03 -2.66
N GLU A 368 19.68 -3.36 -2.65
CA GLU A 368 18.44 -4.09 -2.92
C GLU A 368 17.86 -4.70 -1.65
N ILE A 369 17.01 -3.92 -0.96
CA ILE A 369 15.86 -4.37 -0.14
C ILE A 369 14.94 -3.12 -0.09
N GLY A 370 13.66 -3.08 -0.46
CA GLY A 370 12.64 -4.06 -0.78
C GLY A 370 11.29 -3.40 -0.49
N THR A 371 10.78 -2.56 -1.41
CA THR A 371 9.51 -1.83 -1.21
C THR A 371 8.37 -2.59 -1.90
N GLY A 372 7.76 -3.51 -1.16
CA GLY A 372 6.47 -4.10 -1.47
C GLY A 372 5.45 -3.73 -0.40
N MET A 373 4.24 -3.33 -0.82
CA MET A 373 3.10 -2.84 -0.03
C MET A 373 3.26 -1.39 0.47
N GLY A 374 2.39 -0.43 0.19
CA GLY A 374 1.05 -0.47 -0.39
C GLY A 374 0.21 0.62 0.28
N ARG A 375 -0.59 1.32 -0.53
CA ARG A 375 -1.72 2.21 -0.18
C ARG A 375 -1.41 3.68 0.16
N SER A 376 -1.58 4.50 -0.88
CA SER A 376 -2.67 5.47 -1.02
C SER A 376 -3.18 6.13 0.27
N SER A 377 -2.83 7.41 0.43
CA SER A 377 -3.76 8.42 0.92
C SER A 377 -3.61 9.68 0.08
N ARG A 378 -4.77 10.21 -0.31
CA ARG A 378 -4.98 11.31 -1.26
C ARG A 378 -4.72 12.66 -0.58
N HIS A 379 -4.13 13.59 -1.32
CA HIS A 379 -4.49 15.01 -1.29
C HIS A 379 -4.02 15.67 -2.59
N PRO A 380 -4.90 16.25 -3.42
CA PRO A 380 -4.50 17.26 -4.39
C PRO A 380 -4.91 18.65 -3.89
N SER A 381 -3.94 19.53 -3.75
CA SER A 381 -4.14 20.97 -3.63
C SER A 381 -3.90 21.65 -4.97
N LEU A 382 -4.91 22.42 -5.38
CA LEU A 382 -4.90 23.64 -6.18
C LEU A 382 -4.18 23.68 -7.54
N ASP A 383 -5.03 23.97 -8.53
CA ASP A 383 -4.91 25.03 -9.52
C ASP A 383 -3.95 24.90 -10.71
N ALA A 384 -4.62 24.82 -11.87
CA ALA A 384 -4.49 25.74 -13.00
C ALA A 384 -3.26 25.66 -13.91
N ALA A 385 -3.48 25.12 -15.11
CA ALA A 385 -3.13 25.69 -16.43
C ALA A 385 -3.57 24.64 -17.48
N ILE A 386 -4.67 24.86 -18.23
CA ILE A 386 -4.69 25.54 -19.53
C ILE A 386 -3.57 25.04 -20.45
N GLU A 387 -3.90 24.13 -21.37
CA GLU A 387 -3.74 24.40 -22.81
C GLU A 387 -4.57 23.42 -23.65
N GLU A 388 -5.43 24.01 -24.49
CA GLU A 388 -6.12 23.37 -25.60
C GLU A 388 -5.14 22.99 -26.72
N THR A 389 -5.68 22.23 -27.69
CA THR A 389 -5.16 21.86 -29.04
C THR A 389 -4.56 20.46 -29.12
N GLY A 390 -5.00 19.57 -30.02
CA GLY A 390 -6.11 19.58 -30.95
C GLY A 390 -6.21 18.23 -31.67
N THR A 391 -7.40 17.96 -32.18
CA THR A 391 -7.68 17.30 -33.47
C THR A 391 -7.27 15.82 -33.66
N THR A 392 -8.32 14.98 -33.67
CA THR A 392 -8.60 13.77 -34.50
C THR A 392 -7.94 13.75 -35.90
N PRO A 393 -7.85 12.63 -36.69
CA PRO A 393 -8.88 11.58 -36.83
C PRO A 393 -8.41 10.15 -37.19
N GLY A 394 -9.36 9.19 -37.25
CA GLY A 394 -9.24 8.02 -38.15
C GLY A 394 -9.68 6.65 -37.61
N THR A 395 -10.98 6.36 -37.75
CA THR A 395 -11.73 5.14 -38.18
C THR A 395 -10.96 3.86 -38.63
N PRO A 396 -11.63 2.72 -38.95
CA PRO A 396 -12.90 2.13 -38.46
C PRO A 396 -12.77 0.64 -38.04
N GLY A 397 -13.77 0.13 -37.30
CA GLY A 397 -13.98 -1.29 -37.04
C GLY A 397 -15.22 -1.53 -36.20
#